data_AF-A0A0K8Q4Z5-F1
#
_entry.id   AF-A0A0K8Q4Z5-F1
#
_cell.length_a   1.000
_cell.length_b   1.000
_cell.length_c   1.000
_cell.angle_alpha   90.00
_cell.angle_beta   90.00
_cell.angle_gamma   90.00
#
_symmetry.space_group_name_H-M   'P 1'
#
loop_
_entity.id
_entity.type
_entity.pdbx_description
1 polymer ?
#
loop_
_entity_poly.entity_id
_entity_poly.type
_entity_poly.pdbx_seq_one_letter_code
_entity_poly.pdbx_strand_id
1 'polypeptide(L)'
;MVRNEMFRRVELFADEAATVLGELDGGSGWDAERWEDVLDDYFDEHNDIGTGPDARGPGLLIITEEPGIWKVRQIFDDPAGNHDWGISAEVDLAASDETGTAVVRVTDVNRL
;
A
#
# COMPACT_ATOMS: atom_id res chain seq x y z
N MET A 1 -5.86 8.60 9.14
CA MET A 1 -6.62 7.34 9.29
C MET A 1 -5.95 6.29 8.42
N VAL A 2 -5.81 5.04 8.90
CA VAL A 2 -5.10 3.93 8.22
C VAL A 2 -5.51 3.78 6.75
N ARG A 3 -6.81 3.79 6.46
CA ARG A 3 -7.33 3.71 5.09
C ARG A 3 -6.75 4.79 4.15
N ASN A 4 -6.64 6.03 4.62
CA ASN A 4 -6.11 7.12 3.80
C ASN A 4 -4.60 6.95 3.56
N GLU A 5 -3.84 6.50 4.56
CA GLU A 5 -2.40 6.30 4.40
C GLU A 5 -2.07 5.12 3.48
N MET A 6 -2.86 4.04 3.54
CA MET A 6 -2.73 2.93 2.61
C MET A 6 -3.11 3.35 1.19
N PHE A 7 -4.22 4.07 1.03
CA PHE A 7 -4.68 4.47 -0.29
C PHE A 7 -3.76 5.50 -0.95
N ARG A 8 -3.12 6.38 -0.17
CA ARG A 8 -2.10 7.30 -0.69
C ARG A 8 -0.96 6.56 -1.39
N ARG A 9 -0.56 5.38 -0.90
CA ARG A 9 0.47 4.55 -1.54
C ARG A 9 -0.05 3.93 -2.85
N VAL A 10 -1.33 3.55 -2.90
CA VAL A 10 -1.96 3.10 -4.16
C VAL A 10 -1.97 4.22 -5.19
N GLU A 11 -2.31 5.45 -4.79
CA GLU A 11 -2.28 6.62 -5.68
C GLU A 11 -0.86 6.89 -6.22
N LEU A 12 0.15 6.85 -5.35
CA LEU A 12 1.54 7.01 -5.77
C LEU A 12 2.04 5.84 -6.63
N PHE A 13 1.56 4.62 -6.39
CA PHE A 13 1.88 3.45 -7.20
C PHE A 13 1.26 3.59 -8.60
N ALA A 14 0.02 4.06 -8.68
CA ALA A 14 -0.66 4.36 -9.94
C ALA A 14 0.03 5.46 -10.75
N ASP A 15 0.60 6.45 -10.06
CA ASP A 15 1.38 7.54 -10.66
C ASP A 15 2.83 7.14 -11.00
N GLU A 16 3.21 5.87 -10.82
CA GLU A 16 4.58 5.35 -10.97
C GLU A 16 5.63 6.17 -10.17
N ALA A 17 5.22 6.72 -9.02
CA ALA A 17 6.00 7.67 -8.24
C ALA A 17 6.98 6.99 -7.27
N ALA A 18 7.82 6.09 -7.79
CA ALA A 18 8.77 5.27 -7.02
C ALA A 18 9.65 6.09 -6.06
N THR A 19 10.11 7.28 -6.49
CA THR A 19 10.93 8.17 -5.64
C THR A 19 10.16 8.64 -4.40
N VAL A 20 8.90 9.05 -4.55
CA VAL A 20 8.07 9.54 -3.44
C VAL A 20 7.69 8.40 -2.50
N LEU A 21 7.42 7.23 -3.05
CA LEU A 21 7.19 5.99 -2.29
C LEU A 21 8.43 5.61 -1.47
N GLY A 22 9.62 5.69 -2.07
CA GLY A 22 10.89 5.43 -1.40
C GLY A 22 11.19 6.42 -0.26
N GLU A 23 10.86 7.71 -0.44
CA GLU A 23 10.96 8.71 0.64
C GLU A 23 10.01 8.41 1.79
N LEU A 24 8.81 7.89 1.49
CA LEU A 24 7.78 7.60 2.47
C LEU A 24 8.10 6.33 3.28
N ASP A 25 8.56 5.28 2.59
CA ASP A 25 8.67 3.92 3.14
C ASP A 25 10.12 3.44 3.32
N GLY A 26 11.10 4.30 3.06
CA GLY A 26 12.53 3.99 3.26
C GLY A 26 12.88 3.59 4.69
N GLY A 27 12.16 4.12 5.69
CA GLY A 27 12.29 3.70 7.10
C GLY A 27 11.86 2.25 7.38
N SER A 28 11.13 1.63 6.45
CA SER A 28 10.77 0.20 6.44
C SER A 28 11.62 -0.64 5.48
N GLY A 29 12.64 -0.07 4.82
CA GLY A 29 13.48 -0.78 3.86
C GLY A 29 12.83 -0.93 2.47
N TRP A 30 11.87 -0.06 2.16
CA TRP A 30 11.27 0.12 0.84
C TRP A 30 11.77 1.44 0.26
N ASP A 31 12.95 1.41 -0.34
CA ASP A 31 13.52 2.53 -1.07
C ASP A 31 12.94 2.63 -2.49
N ALA A 32 13.36 3.65 -3.24
CA ALA A 32 12.83 3.91 -4.57
C ALA A 32 13.11 2.77 -5.56
N GLU A 33 14.30 2.16 -5.51
CA GLU A 33 14.69 1.05 -6.38
C GLU A 33 13.78 -0.17 -6.13
N ARG A 34 13.52 -0.51 -4.86
CA ARG A 34 12.62 -1.62 -4.53
C ARG A 34 11.17 -1.36 -4.94
N TRP A 35 10.72 -0.11 -4.88
CA TRP A 35 9.40 0.25 -5.41
C TRP A 35 9.34 0.17 -6.93
N GLU A 36 10.39 0.61 -7.62
CA GLU A 36 10.53 0.53 -9.08
C GLU A 36 10.48 -0.92 -9.56
N ASP A 37 11.19 -1.85 -8.91
CA ASP A 37 11.16 -3.28 -9.24
C ASP A 37 9.72 -3.85 -9.24
N VAL A 38 8.90 -3.48 -8.24
CA VAL A 38 7.54 -4.00 -8.11
C VAL A 38 6.54 -3.25 -8.99
N LEU A 39 6.79 -1.98 -9.28
CA LEU A 39 6.05 -1.22 -10.29
C LEU A 39 6.23 -1.89 -11.66
N ASP A 40 7.46 -2.18 -12.05
CA ASP A 40 7.78 -2.86 -13.30
C ASP A 40 7.08 -4.22 -13.38
N ASP A 41 7.16 -5.05 -12.33
CA ASP A 41 6.49 -6.35 -12.29
C ASP A 41 4.96 -6.24 -12.44
N TYR A 42 4.31 -5.24 -11.81
CA TYR A 42 2.87 -5.03 -11.93
C TYR A 42 2.50 -4.51 -13.31
N PHE A 43 3.21 -3.51 -13.83
CA PHE A 43 2.87 -2.84 -15.08
C PHE A 43 3.25 -3.66 -16.33
N ASP A 44 4.14 -4.64 -16.21
CA ASP A 44 4.35 -5.69 -17.21
C ASP A 44 3.12 -6.59 -17.38
N GLU A 45 2.30 -6.76 -16.33
CA GLU A 45 1.07 -7.57 -16.34
C GLU A 45 -0.18 -6.73 -16.62
N HIS A 46 -0.28 -5.54 -16.02
CA HIS A 46 -1.47 -4.68 -16.02
C HIS A 46 -1.13 -3.25 -16.44
N ASN A 47 -1.79 -2.73 -17.47
CA ASN A 47 -1.51 -1.37 -17.98
C ASN A 47 -2.10 -0.22 -17.14
N ASP A 48 -2.84 -0.51 -16.08
CA ASP A 48 -3.52 0.50 -15.25
C ASP A 48 -3.86 -0.09 -13.88
N ILE A 49 -4.18 0.77 -12.91
CA ILE A 49 -4.68 0.42 -11.59
C ILE A 49 -5.76 1.42 -11.16
N GLY A 50 -6.88 0.91 -10.66
CA GLY A 50 -7.99 1.73 -10.20
C GLY A 50 -7.61 2.60 -9.00
N THR A 51 -7.87 3.90 -9.11
CA THR A 51 -7.74 4.88 -7.99
C THR A 51 -9.06 5.60 -7.68
N GLY A 52 -10.15 5.19 -8.33
CA GLY A 52 -11.49 5.76 -8.16
C GLY A 52 -12.21 5.32 -6.86
N PRO A 53 -13.50 5.68 -6.71
CA PRO A 53 -14.30 5.30 -5.55
C PRO A 53 -14.38 3.80 -5.29
N ASP A 54 -14.41 2.99 -6.35
CA ASP A 54 -14.51 1.52 -6.27
C ASP A 54 -13.22 0.91 -5.70
N ALA A 55 -12.06 1.44 -6.07
CA ALA A 55 -10.76 1.06 -5.52
C ALA A 55 -10.61 1.32 -4.01
N ARG A 56 -11.42 2.25 -3.47
CA ARG A 56 -11.50 2.53 -2.02
C ARG A 56 -12.52 1.66 -1.28
N GLY A 57 -13.18 0.76 -2.02
CA GLY A 57 -14.23 -0.11 -1.52
C GLY A 57 -13.80 -0.96 -0.32
N PRO A 58 -14.73 -1.33 0.58
CA PRO A 58 -14.41 -2.10 1.77
C PRO A 58 -13.90 -3.52 1.46
N GLY A 59 -14.12 -4.04 0.25
CA GLY A 59 -13.60 -5.35 -0.17
C GLY A 59 -12.11 -5.36 -0.52
N LEU A 60 -11.49 -4.20 -0.72
CA LEU A 60 -10.09 -4.08 -1.13
C LEU A 60 -9.16 -3.69 0.03
N LEU A 61 -9.69 -3.60 1.25
CA LEU A 61 -8.91 -3.33 2.44
C LEU A 61 -9.20 -4.37 3.52
N ILE A 62 -8.19 -5.16 3.85
CA ILE A 62 -8.23 -6.15 4.92
C ILE A 62 -7.42 -5.59 6.10
N ILE A 63 -8.02 -5.57 7.28
CA ILE A 63 -7.37 -5.16 8.52
C ILE A 63 -7.52 -6.30 9.54
N THR A 64 -6.39 -6.77 10.06
CA THR A 64 -6.34 -7.67 11.20
C THR A 64 -5.81 -6.90 12.39
N GLU A 65 -6.64 -6.71 13.40
CA GLU A 65 -6.30 -5.97 14.62
C GLU A 65 -5.61 -6.89 15.63
N GLU A 66 -4.38 -6.55 16.01
CA GLU A 66 -3.64 -7.21 17.09
C GLU A 66 -3.31 -6.19 18.19
N PRO A 67 -3.02 -6.64 19.43
CA PRO A 67 -2.61 -5.73 20.50
C PRO A 67 -1.35 -4.95 20.12
N GLY A 68 -1.47 -3.62 20.01
CA GLY A 68 -0.36 -2.71 19.72
C GLY A 68 -0.03 -2.55 18.23
N ILE A 69 -0.54 -3.41 17.36
CA ILE A 69 -0.22 -3.38 15.92
C ILE A 69 -1.43 -3.81 15.09
N TRP A 70 -1.70 -3.13 13.99
CA TRP A 70 -2.65 -3.62 12.98
C TRP A 70 -1.91 -4.11 11.76
N LYS A 71 -2.26 -5.30 11.28
CA LYS A 71 -1.78 -5.83 9.99
C LYS A 71 -2.79 -5.47 8.91
N VAL A 72 -2.33 -4.86 7.85
CA VAL A 72 -3.18 -4.28 6.82
C VAL A 72 -2.74 -4.80 5.45
N ARG A 73 -3.72 -5.18 4.63
CA ARG A 73 -3.52 -5.46 3.20
C ARG A 73 -4.44 -4.56 2.40
N GLN A 74 -3.87 -3.71 1.57
CA GLN A 74 -4.56 -2.93 0.55
C GLN A 74 -4.39 -3.66 -0.78
N ILE A 75 -5.49 -4.21 -1.29
CA ILE A 75 -5.54 -4.92 -2.57
C ILE A 75 -5.65 -3.88 -3.69
N PHE A 76 -5.00 -4.15 -4.82
CA PHE A 76 -5.09 -3.33 -6.02
C PHE A 76 -6.34 -3.65 -6.82
N ASP A 77 -7.00 -2.61 -7.34
CA ASP A 77 -8.12 -2.76 -8.26
C ASP A 77 -7.59 -2.82 -9.69
N ASP A 78 -7.11 -3.99 -10.10
CA ASP A 78 -6.55 -4.21 -11.43
C ASP A 78 -7.65 -4.30 -12.51
N PRO A 79 -7.36 -3.98 -13.78
CA PRO A 79 -8.34 -3.98 -14.86
C PRO A 79 -8.89 -5.37 -15.23
N ALA A 80 -8.20 -6.45 -14.84
CA ALA A 80 -8.69 -7.81 -15.06
C ALA A 80 -9.64 -8.28 -13.94
N GLY A 81 -9.69 -7.54 -12.82
CA GLY A 81 -10.48 -7.88 -11.63
C GLY A 81 -9.95 -9.12 -10.91
N ASN A 82 -8.65 -9.40 -11.03
CA ASN A 82 -8.01 -10.55 -10.39
C ASN A 82 -7.89 -10.35 -8.88
N HIS A 83 -7.59 -9.12 -8.45
CA HIS A 83 -7.46 -8.70 -7.05
C HIS A 83 -6.42 -9.53 -6.27
N ASP A 84 -5.34 -9.92 -6.95
CA ASP A 84 -4.24 -10.73 -6.42
C ASP A 84 -3.00 -9.91 -6.04
N TRP A 85 -2.85 -8.71 -6.59
CA TRP A 85 -1.80 -7.74 -6.21
C TRP A 85 -2.18 -6.83 -5.03
N GLY A 86 -1.19 -6.30 -4.33
CA GLY A 86 -1.43 -5.31 -3.28
C GLY A 86 -0.25 -5.00 -2.37
N ILE A 87 -0.49 -4.12 -1.39
CA ILE A 87 0.46 -3.64 -0.38
C ILE A 87 0.09 -4.20 0.99
N SER A 88 1.02 -4.93 1.60
CA SER A 88 0.98 -5.36 2.99
C SER A 88 1.74 -4.38 3.87
N ALA A 89 1.17 -4.04 5.01
CA ALA A 89 1.80 -3.14 5.97
C ALA A 89 1.39 -3.46 7.41
N GLU A 90 2.19 -2.94 8.34
CA GLU A 90 1.90 -2.90 9.76
C GLU A 90 1.69 -1.46 10.22
N VAL A 91 0.72 -1.24 11.10
CA VAL A 91 0.45 0.07 11.71
C VAL A 91 0.83 0.03 13.17
N ASP A 92 1.80 0.85 13.57
CA ASP A 92 2.22 1.00 14.96
C ASP A 92 1.23 1.91 15.70
N LEU A 93 0.43 1.35 16.60
CA LEU A 93 -0.63 2.10 17.27
C LEU A 93 -0.08 3.12 18.27
N ALA A 94 1.01 2.79 18.97
CA ALA A 94 1.60 3.70 19.96
C ALA A 94 2.22 4.91 19.24
N ALA A 95 3.00 4.67 18.19
CA ALA A 95 3.57 5.76 17.39
C ALA A 95 2.47 6.57 16.67
N SER A 96 1.38 5.91 16.26
CA SER A 96 0.23 6.62 15.66
C SER A 96 -0.47 7.54 16.66
N ASP A 97 -0.64 7.09 17.90
CA ASP A 97 -1.22 7.89 18.98
C ASP A 97 -0.34 9.10 19.33
N GLU A 98 0.99 8.92 19.33
CA GLU A 98 1.95 9.99 19.60
C GLU A 98 1.99 11.06 18.50
N THR A 99 1.86 10.66 17.23
CA THR A 99 1.97 11.55 16.07
C THR A 99 0.63 12.13 15.62
N GLY A 100 -0.48 11.51 16.01
CA GLY A 100 -1.83 11.85 15.54
C GLY A 100 -2.12 11.45 14.10
N THR A 101 -1.21 10.71 13.46
CA THR A 101 -1.35 10.15 12.10
C THR A 101 -1.01 8.68 12.11
N ALA A 102 -1.48 7.90 11.13
CA ALA A 102 -1.18 6.48 11.12
C ALA A 102 0.29 6.26 10.74
N VAL A 103 1.07 5.63 11.61
CA VAL A 103 2.45 5.25 11.36
C VAL A 103 2.44 3.88 10.69
N VAL A 104 2.56 3.90 9.37
CA VAL A 104 2.52 2.72 8.49
C VAL A 104 3.94 2.28 8.18
N ARG A 105 4.19 0.96 8.26
CA ARG A 105 5.44 0.32 7.84
C ARG A 105 5.12 -0.72 6.79
N VAL A 106 5.54 -0.49 5.55
CA VAL A 106 5.30 -1.44 4.46
C VAL A 106 6.13 -2.68 4.71
N THR A 107 5.48 -3.84 4.66
CA THR A 107 6.13 -5.14 4.88
C THR A 107 6.31 -5.89 3.57
N ASP A 108 5.38 -5.74 2.63
CA ASP A 108 5.46 -6.43 1.34
C ASP A 108 4.60 -5.75 0.26
N VAL A 109 4.99 -5.88 -1.00
CA VAL A 109 4.19 -5.50 -2.18
C VAL A 109 4.38 -6.59 -3.22
N ASN A 110 3.30 -7.30 -3.53
CA ASN A 110 3.39 -8.56 -4.27
C ASN A 110 2.03 -9.04 -4.80
N ARG A 111 2.08 -10.05 -5.67
CA ARG A 111 0.97 -10.94 -6.01
C ARG A 111 0.83 -12.08 -4.99
N LEU A 112 -0.41 -12.41 -4.61
CA LEU A 112 -0.78 -13.53 -3.71
C LEU A 112 -0.83 -14.90 -4.39
#